data_AF-A0A1Y5D5N2-F1
#
_entry.id   AF-A0A1Y5D5N2-F1
#
_cell.length_a   1.000
_cell.length_b   1.000
_cell.length_c   1.000
_cell.angle_alpha   90.00
_cell.angle_beta   90.00
_cell.angle_gamma   90.00
#
_symmetry.space_group_name_H-M   'P 1'
#
loop_
_entity.id
_entity.type
_entity.pdbx_description
1 polymer ?
#
loop_
_entity_poly.entity_id
_entity_poly.type
_entity_poly.pdbx_seq_one_letter_code
_entity_poly.pdbx_strand_id
1 'polypeptide(L)' 'PLPKKAQVQDYTQSEVRLEKGQEMGRFKLGSTVVLCFPEDSVKFLEEIKAESPLMMGQALAAKV' A
#
# COMPACT_ATOMS: atom_id res chain seq x y z
N PRO A 1 9.78 29.15 -15.03
CA PRO A 1 9.76 28.06 -16.05
C PRO A 1 10.47 26.81 -15.51
N LEU A 2 9.79 25.66 -15.51
CA LEU A 2 10.40 24.39 -15.09
C LEU A 2 11.55 24.01 -16.05
N PRO A 3 12.71 23.57 -15.54
CA PRO A 3 13.86 23.24 -16.40
C PRO A 3 13.53 22.03 -17.30
N LYS A 4 13.52 22.25 -18.62
CA LYS A 4 13.30 21.22 -19.67
C LYS A 4 14.55 20.38 -19.96
N LYS A 5 15.20 19.84 -18.92
CA LYS A 5 16.35 18.92 -19.11
C LYS A 5 15.96 17.54 -18.60
N ALA A 6 16.11 16.53 -19.46
CA ALA A 6 15.93 15.14 -19.06
C ALA A 6 16.97 14.78 -17.98
N GLN A 7 16.51 14.20 -16.88
CA GLN A 7 17.36 13.60 -15.85
C GLN A 7 17.18 12.09 -15.92
N VAL A 8 18.28 11.36 -15.93
CA VAL A 8 18.30 9.90 -15.89
C VAL A 8 18.91 9.49 -14.56
N GLN A 9 18.19 8.68 -13.80
CA GLN A 9 18.67 8.11 -12.56
C GLN A 9 18.64 6.59 -12.70
N ASP A 10 19.82 5.98 -12.72
CA ASP A 10 20.00 4.54 -12.84
C ASP A 10 20.08 3.91 -11.45
N TYR A 11 19.21 2.93 -11.19
CA TYR A 11 19.13 2.20 -9.91
C TYR A 11 19.69 0.78 -10.01
N THR A 12 20.26 0.38 -11.15
CA THR A 12 20.79 -0.99 -11.37
C THR A 12 22.05 -1.30 -10.59
N GLN A 13 22.79 -0.29 -10.11
CA GLN A 13 24.08 -0.49 -9.42
C GLN A 13 23.98 -0.65 -7.90
N SER A 14 22.80 -0.46 -7.30
CA SER A 14 22.64 -0.51 -5.84
C SER A 14 21.86 -1.76 -5.42
N GLU A 15 22.54 -2.72 -4.82
CA GLU A 15 21.88 -3.87 -4.23
C GLU A 15 21.00 -3.40 -3.05
N VAL A 16 19.68 -3.48 -3.21
CA VAL A 16 18.72 -3.13 -2.16
C VAL A 16 18.50 -4.35 -1.28
N ARG A 17 19.20 -4.43 -0.14
CA ARG A 17 18.96 -5.43 0.90
C ARG A 17 17.96 -4.89 1.91
N LEU A 18 16.86 -5.61 2.12
CA LEU A 18 15.84 -5.31 3.11
C LEU A 18 15.65 -6.56 3.98
N GLU A 19 15.63 -6.39 5.28
CA GLU A 19 15.17 -7.46 6.18
C GLU A 19 13.65 -7.60 6.07
N LYS A 20 13.12 -8.76 6.46
CA LYS A 20 11.67 -9.04 6.41
C LYS A 20 10.88 -7.96 7.16
N GLY A 21 10.03 -7.23 6.44
CA GLY A 21 9.21 -6.14 6.98
C GLY A 21 9.82 -4.74 6.77
N GLN A 22 11.08 -4.61 6.35
CA GLN A 22 11.67 -3.30 6.03
C GLN A 22 11.19 -2.73 4.69
N GLU A 23 10.56 -3.55 3.85
CA GLU A 23 9.80 -3.10 2.68
C GLU A 23 8.49 -2.40 3.07
N MET A 24 7.84 -2.85 4.17
CA MET A 24 6.60 -2.28 4.67
C MET A 24 6.88 -0.93 5.35
N GLY A 25 6.73 0.16 4.59
CA GLY A 25 6.96 1.52 5.07
C GLY A 25 7.68 2.40 4.06
N ARG A 26 8.31 1.82 3.03
CA ARG A 26 8.96 2.57 1.94
C ARG A 26 7.97 2.93 0.82
N PHE A 27 6.77 3.35 1.19
CA PHE A 27 5.80 3.91 0.26
C PHE A 27 6.19 5.35 -0.04
N LYS A 28 6.93 5.58 -1.12
CA LYS A 28 7.34 6.93 -1.56
C LYS A 28 6.15 7.88 -1.84
N LEU A 29 4.91 7.38 -1.84
CA LEU A 29 3.67 8.10 -2.18
C LEU A 29 2.52 7.86 -1.19
N GLY A 30 2.78 7.30 -0.01
CA GLY A 30 1.74 6.94 0.98
C GLY A 30 1.18 5.53 0.80
N SER A 31 0.73 4.93 1.90
CA SER A 31 0.30 3.53 2.01
C SER A 31 -1.20 3.33 1.71
N THR A 32 -1.78 4.16 0.85
CA THR A 32 -3.21 4.11 0.56
C THR A 32 -3.50 3.04 -0.49
N VAL A 33 -4.40 2.11 -0.16
CA VAL A 33 -4.94 1.13 -1.08
C VAL A 33 -6.45 1.35 -1.24
N VAL A 34 -6.97 1.11 -2.44
CA VAL A 34 -8.42 1.07 -2.71
C VAL A 34 -8.77 -0.36 -3.08
N LEU A 35 -9.71 -0.96 -2.35
CA LEU A 35 -10.18 -2.33 -2.56
C LEU A 35 -11.56 -2.27 -3.24
N CYS A 36 -11.71 -2.94 -4.38
CA CYS A 36 -12.96 -2.99 -5.14
C CYS A 36 -13.45 -4.43 -5.22
N PHE A 37 -14.74 -4.63 -4.92
CA PHE A 37 -15.39 -5.94 -4.95
C PHE A 37 -16.66 -5.87 -5.80
N PRO A 38 -17.12 -6.98 -6.40
CA PRO A 38 -18.46 -7.07 -6.97
C PRO A 38 -19.53 -6.71 -5.93
N GLU A 39 -20.65 -6.20 -6.41
CA GLU A 39 -21.82 -5.91 -5.57
C GLU A 39 -22.19 -7.15 -4.74
N ASP A 40 -22.53 -6.93 -3.47
CA ASP A 40 -22.96 -7.96 -2.51
C ASP A 40 -22.01 -9.15 -2.31
N SER A 41 -20.72 -9.01 -2.59
CA SER A 41 -19.75 -10.12 -2.43
C SER A 41 -18.99 -10.14 -1.09
N VAL A 42 -18.94 -9.01 -0.38
CA VAL A 42 -18.22 -8.87 0.90
C VAL A 42 -18.97 -8.00 1.88
N LYS A 43 -18.87 -8.34 3.18
CA LYS A 43 -19.37 -7.53 4.29
C LYS A 43 -18.22 -7.20 5.22
N PHE A 44 -17.93 -5.91 5.39
CA PHE A 44 -16.91 -5.44 6.32
C PHE A 44 -17.27 -5.81 7.76
N LEU A 45 -16.25 -6.14 8.54
CA LEU A 45 -16.41 -6.40 9.97
C LEU A 45 -16.77 -5.09 10.69
N GLU A 46 -17.64 -5.15 11.70
CA GLU A 46 -18.24 -3.95 12.33
C GLU A 46 -17.20 -3.08 13.08
N GLU A 47 -16.09 -3.68 13.48
CA GLU A 47 -14.93 -3.04 14.10
C GLU A 47 -14.08 -2.21 13.12
N ILE A 48 -14.22 -2.44 11.82
CA ILE A 48 -13.51 -1.68 10.79
C ILE A 48 -14.30 -0.41 10.48
N LYS A 49 -13.79 0.72 11.00
CA LYS A 49 -14.38 2.05 10.86
C LYS A 49 -13.33 3.01 10.31
N ALA A 50 -13.77 4.21 9.93
CA ALA A 50 -12.84 5.27 9.57
C ALA A 50 -11.81 5.47 10.70
N GLU A 51 -10.54 5.63 10.32
CA GLU A 51 -9.40 5.82 11.23
C GLU A 51 -9.05 4.61 12.11
N SER A 52 -9.74 3.47 11.99
CA SER A 52 -9.35 2.24 12.67
C SER A 52 -7.92 1.83 12.26
N PRO A 53 -7.00 1.57 13.21
CA PRO A 53 -5.68 1.05 12.90
C PRO A 53 -5.80 -0.37 12.32
N LEU A 54 -4.98 -0.67 11.31
CA LEU A 54 -4.96 -1.97 10.65
C LEU A 54 -3.62 -2.66 10.85
N MET A 55 -3.66 -3.98 11.06
CA MET A 55 -2.49 -4.84 11.16
C MET A 55 -2.40 -5.77 9.94
N MET A 56 -1.17 -6.04 9.48
CA MET A 56 -0.96 -7.04 8.43
C MET A 56 -1.53 -8.38 8.88
N GLY A 57 -2.37 -8.99 8.04
CA GLY A 57 -2.98 -10.30 8.29
C GLY A 57 -4.28 -10.22 9.09
N GLN A 58 -4.69 -9.02 9.51
CA GLN A 58 -6.01 -8.80 10.09
C GLN A 58 -7.10 -8.97 9.02
N ALA A 59 -8.17 -9.66 9.38
CA ALA A 59 -9.37 -9.73 8.55
C ALA A 59 -10.08 -8.36 8.52
N LEU A 60 -10.51 -7.93 7.34
CA LEU A 60 -11.25 -6.67 7.15
C LEU A 60 -12.73 -6.89 6.87
N ALA A 61 -13.05 -8.01 6.22
CA ALA A 61 -14.38 -8.37 5.76
C ALA A 61 -14.52 -9.89 5.69
N ALA A 62 -15.76 -10.37 5.70
CA ALA A 62 -16.12 -11.73 5.37
C ALA A 62 -16.84 -11.77 4.01
N LYS A 63 -16.78 -12.92 3.34
CA LYS A 63 -17.60 -13.17 2.15
C LYS A 63 -19.08 -13.17 2.55
N VAL A 64 -19.92 -12.56 1.73
CA VAL A 64 -21.39 -12.65 1.83
C VAL A 64 -21.88 -13.97 1.22
#